data_AF-A0AAD2Q481-F1
#
_entry.id   AF-A0AAD2Q481-F1
#
_cell.length_a   1.000
_cell.length_b   1.000
_cell.length_c   1.000
_cell.angle_alpha   90.00
_cell.angle_beta   90.00
_cell.angle_gamma   90.00
#
_symmetry.space_group_name_H-M   'P 1'
#
loop_
_entity.id
_entity.type
_entity.pdbx_description
1 polymer ?
#
loop_
_entity_poly.entity_id
_entity_poly.type
_entity_poly.pdbx_seq_one_letter_code
_entity_poly.pdbx_strand_id
1 'polypeptide(L)'
;MIGTVSRVSTDDRCIRLTRKIERETAFHLFALPMGMEPSLAVIGVPLWATVGVHVTGDIAPKWDSLAAIINFNSFITASTDFFGHNDMDMLQLGNGGLTFDEAKSHFTAWALMKSPLLIGTNPKLSTITPDILEILTNKEIIAINQDPVVGKSISPFRWGINPDWTSNSSFPAQYYSGPSEKGTVFMLLNTLNEPADMTFNLTESPWIRAGRQYHVRDLWSHTDNGTAVRNFTAHAVPAHGVVALLLKDAGNEPKGIFPACSVWFQCTDKNGTRVGG
;
A
#
# COMPACT_ATOMS: atom_id res chain seq x y z
N MET A 1 9.18 -45.21 27.31
CA MET A 1 9.88 -44.22 26.44
C MET A 1 8.80 -43.45 25.68
N ILE A 2 8.50 -42.23 26.12
CA ILE A 2 7.56 -41.35 25.42
C ILE A 2 8.38 -40.69 24.31
N GLY A 3 8.11 -41.08 23.06
CA GLY A 3 8.78 -40.54 21.89
C GLY A 3 8.45 -39.05 21.75
N THR A 4 9.48 -38.22 21.81
CA THR A 4 9.39 -36.80 21.51
C THR A 4 9.19 -36.65 20.00
N VAL A 5 7.96 -36.40 19.55
CA VAL A 5 7.71 -35.96 18.18
C VAL A 5 8.28 -34.55 18.07
N SER A 6 9.45 -34.41 17.44
CA SER A 6 10.01 -33.11 17.09
C SER A 6 9.08 -32.43 16.08
N ARG A 7 8.27 -31.47 16.55
CA ARG A 7 7.57 -30.55 15.66
C ARG A 7 8.62 -29.76 14.91
N VAL A 8 8.76 -30.08 13.63
CA VAL A 8 9.45 -29.23 12.66
C VAL A 8 8.73 -27.88 12.62
N SER A 9 9.46 -26.78 12.75
CA SER A 9 8.92 -25.41 12.62
C SER A 9 8.40 -25.15 11.20
N THR A 10 7.51 -24.16 11.03
CA THR A 10 7.04 -23.76 9.70
C THR A 10 8.20 -23.28 8.81
N ASP A 11 9.21 -22.62 9.39
CA ASP A 11 10.44 -22.22 8.70
C ASP A 11 11.22 -23.42 8.12
N ASP A 12 11.44 -24.46 8.92
CA ASP A 12 12.16 -25.65 8.49
C ASP A 12 11.44 -26.41 7.36
N ARG A 13 10.10 -26.32 7.31
CA ARG A 13 9.33 -26.86 6.18
C ARG A 13 9.54 -26.04 4.92
N CYS A 14 9.46 -24.71 5.02
CA CYS A 14 9.65 -23.81 3.89
C CYS A 14 11.06 -23.93 3.31
N ILE A 15 12.09 -23.84 4.15
CA ILE A 15 13.51 -23.96 3.74
C ILE A 15 13.78 -25.29 3.02
N ARG A 16 13.19 -26.39 3.50
CA ARG A 16 13.37 -27.71 2.85
C ARG A 16 12.67 -27.81 1.51
N LEU A 17 11.50 -27.19 1.36
CA LEU A 17 10.80 -27.15 0.09
C LEU A 17 11.55 -26.30 -0.94
N THR A 18 12.02 -25.11 -0.53
CA THR A 18 12.84 -24.22 -1.35
C THR A 18 14.09 -24.94 -1.88
N ARG A 19 14.87 -25.57 -0.99
CA ARG A 19 16.09 -26.33 -1.37
C ARG A 19 15.82 -27.53 -2.28
N LYS A 20 14.61 -28.08 -2.28
CA LYS A 20 14.24 -29.20 -3.14
C LYS A 20 13.99 -28.73 -4.57
N ILE A 21 13.38 -27.56 -4.73
CA ILE A 21 13.02 -26.97 -6.02
C ILE A 21 14.22 -26.27 -6.68
N GLU A 22 15.14 -25.68 -5.90
CA GLU A 22 16.42 -25.14 -6.41
C GLU A 22 17.26 -26.19 -7.18
N ARG A 23 16.99 -27.48 -6.95
CA ARG A 23 17.66 -28.60 -7.64
C ARG A 23 16.99 -28.99 -8.95
N GLU A 24 15.85 -28.38 -9.30
CA GLU A 24 15.18 -28.57 -10.56
C GLU A 24 15.69 -27.56 -11.60
N THR A 25 15.81 -27.98 -12.86
CA THR A 25 16.35 -27.15 -13.97
C THR A 25 15.37 -26.12 -14.52
N ALA A 26 14.15 -26.06 -13.96
CA ALA A 26 13.11 -25.10 -14.33
C ALA A 26 13.01 -23.97 -13.29
N PHE A 27 12.95 -22.72 -13.76
CA PHE A 27 12.66 -21.56 -12.92
C PHE A 27 11.21 -21.61 -12.43
N HIS A 28 11.02 -21.78 -11.13
CA HIS A 28 9.71 -21.74 -10.48
C HIS A 28 9.62 -20.51 -9.56
N LEU A 29 8.60 -19.66 -9.77
CA LEU A 29 8.22 -18.63 -8.81
C LEU A 29 7.42 -19.26 -7.66
N PHE A 30 7.73 -18.89 -6.42
CA PHE A 30 7.13 -19.53 -5.25
C PHE A 30 6.39 -18.53 -4.34
N ALA A 31 5.14 -18.84 -3.99
CA ALA A 31 4.35 -18.12 -3.00
C ALA A 31 4.08 -19.04 -1.79
N LEU A 32 4.35 -18.53 -0.57
CA LEU A 32 4.22 -19.29 0.67
C LEU A 32 2.91 -18.97 1.39
N PRO A 33 1.96 -19.91 1.52
CA PRO A 33 0.77 -19.72 2.33
C PRO A 33 1.10 -19.89 3.83
N MET A 34 1.50 -18.81 4.51
CA MET A 34 1.78 -18.81 5.95
C MET A 34 0.64 -18.13 6.73
N GLY A 35 -0.46 -18.85 6.98
CA GLY A 35 -1.53 -18.34 7.85
C GLY A 35 -1.02 -17.88 9.23
N MET A 36 -1.60 -16.79 9.76
CA MET A 36 -1.34 -16.10 11.05
C MET A 36 -0.34 -16.76 12.02
N GLU A 37 0.97 -16.69 11.73
CA GLU A 37 2.04 -16.95 12.71
C GLU A 37 2.95 -15.70 12.81
N PRO A 38 2.72 -14.81 13.80
CA PRO A 38 3.38 -13.49 13.89
C PRO A 38 4.88 -13.54 14.23
N SER A 39 5.46 -14.71 14.48
CA SER A 39 6.88 -14.88 14.83
C SER A 39 7.82 -15.15 13.65
N LEU A 40 7.31 -15.24 12.42
CA LEU A 40 8.08 -15.73 11.26
C LEU A 40 8.59 -14.62 10.34
N ALA A 41 8.85 -13.42 10.88
CA ALA A 41 9.61 -12.40 10.17
C ALA A 41 11.02 -12.92 9.86
N VAL A 42 11.17 -13.59 8.71
CA VAL A 42 12.38 -13.86 7.94
C VAL A 42 13.59 -14.24 8.79
N ILE A 43 13.55 -15.39 9.48
CA ILE A 43 14.77 -16.05 9.96
C ILE A 43 15.01 -17.30 9.12
N GLY A 44 15.67 -17.13 7.96
CA GLY A 44 16.41 -18.21 7.30
C GLY A 44 15.94 -18.69 5.93
N VAL A 45 14.88 -18.12 5.32
CA VAL A 45 14.53 -18.38 3.92
C VAL A 45 15.28 -17.39 3.02
N PRO A 46 16.07 -17.84 2.02
CA PRO A 46 16.74 -16.94 1.09
C PRO A 46 15.70 -16.11 0.31
N LEU A 47 15.82 -14.79 0.39
CA LEU A 47 14.90 -13.81 -0.21
C LEU A 47 14.75 -13.94 -1.74
N TRP A 48 15.65 -14.66 -2.42
CA TRP A 48 15.60 -14.88 -3.87
C TRP A 48 14.72 -16.06 -4.30
N ALA A 49 14.21 -16.84 -3.35
CA ALA A 49 13.51 -18.10 -3.64
C ALA A 49 12.03 -18.09 -3.20
N THR A 50 11.49 -16.93 -2.81
CA THR A 50 10.06 -16.74 -2.45
C THR A 50 9.60 -15.37 -2.93
N VAL A 51 8.64 -15.31 -3.86
CA VAL A 51 8.16 -14.06 -4.48
C VAL A 51 6.97 -13.45 -3.75
N GLY A 52 6.24 -14.24 -2.95
CA GLY A 52 5.16 -13.76 -2.09
C GLY A 52 5.01 -14.60 -0.82
N VAL A 53 4.69 -13.98 0.31
CA VAL A 53 4.34 -14.69 1.56
C VAL A 53 2.96 -14.24 1.99
N HIS A 54 2.01 -15.17 2.12
CA HIS A 54 0.66 -14.89 2.63
C HIS A 54 0.78 -14.41 4.06
N VAL A 55 0.27 -13.21 4.35
CA VAL A 55 0.53 -12.55 5.63
C VAL A 55 -0.65 -12.59 6.61
N THR A 56 -1.83 -13.06 6.20
CA THR A 56 -3.07 -12.99 7.00
C THR A 56 -3.84 -14.31 7.09
N GLY A 57 -5.06 -14.31 7.67
CA GLY A 57 -6.04 -15.37 7.41
C GLY A 57 -6.68 -15.22 6.02
N ASP A 58 -7.44 -16.23 5.59
CA ASP A 58 -8.11 -16.24 4.28
C ASP A 58 -9.03 -15.03 4.10
N ILE A 59 -8.93 -14.40 2.93
CA ILE A 59 -9.75 -13.25 2.57
C ILE A 59 -11.21 -13.63 2.31
N ALA A 60 -12.14 -12.80 2.80
CA ALA A 60 -13.56 -12.86 2.47
C ALA A 60 -13.97 -11.60 1.71
N PRO A 61 -14.97 -11.66 0.80
CA PRO A 61 -15.41 -10.49 0.02
C PRO A 61 -16.32 -9.57 0.85
N LYS A 62 -15.78 -9.01 1.94
CA LYS A 62 -16.44 -8.07 2.84
C LYS A 62 -15.42 -7.06 3.39
N TRP A 63 -15.86 -5.83 3.64
CA TRP A 63 -14.98 -4.75 4.10
C TRP A 63 -14.12 -5.12 5.32
N ASP A 64 -14.71 -5.70 6.37
CA ASP A 64 -13.97 -6.08 7.58
C ASP A 64 -12.76 -6.97 7.30
N SER A 65 -12.86 -7.85 6.29
CA SER A 65 -11.74 -8.70 5.89
C SER A 65 -10.65 -7.88 5.22
N LEU A 66 -11.02 -6.96 4.33
CA LEU A 66 -10.09 -6.07 3.65
C LEU A 66 -9.37 -5.16 4.65
N ALA A 67 -10.12 -4.53 5.54
CA ALA A 67 -9.62 -3.63 6.57
C ALA A 67 -8.65 -4.35 7.52
N ALA A 68 -8.94 -5.59 7.92
CA ALA A 68 -8.06 -6.39 8.75
C ALA A 68 -6.73 -6.71 8.05
N ILE A 69 -6.76 -7.03 6.76
CA ILE A 69 -5.56 -7.34 5.97
C ILE A 69 -4.72 -6.08 5.76
N ILE A 70 -5.35 -4.96 5.40
CA ILE A 70 -4.69 -3.66 5.26
C ILE A 70 -4.05 -3.24 6.59
N ASN A 71 -4.77 -3.40 7.71
CA ASN A 71 -4.25 -3.10 9.05
C ASN A 71 -3.00 -3.93 9.33
N PHE A 72 -3.04 -5.25 9.13
CA PHE A 72 -1.88 -6.10 9.37
C PHE A 72 -0.69 -5.71 8.48
N ASN A 73 -0.92 -5.58 7.17
CA ASN A 73 0.15 -5.26 6.21
C ASN A 73 0.76 -3.87 6.48
N SER A 74 0.00 -2.93 7.06
CA SER A 74 0.50 -1.59 7.42
C SER A 74 1.70 -1.61 8.39
N PHE A 75 1.84 -2.66 9.21
CA PHE A 75 2.95 -2.81 10.15
C PHE A 75 4.18 -3.49 9.55
N ILE A 76 4.05 -4.11 8.37
CA ILE A 76 5.10 -4.94 7.75
C ILE A 76 5.45 -4.50 6.33
N THR A 77 5.06 -3.28 5.92
CA THR A 77 5.38 -2.74 4.58
C THR A 77 6.88 -2.73 4.28
N ALA A 78 7.73 -2.63 5.31
CA ALA A 78 9.18 -2.66 5.17
C ALA A 78 9.74 -4.00 4.63
N SER A 79 8.94 -5.06 4.68
CA SER A 79 9.29 -6.39 4.15
C SER A 79 9.01 -6.54 2.66
N THR A 80 8.43 -5.53 1.99
CA THR A 80 8.15 -5.55 0.55
C THR A 80 9.23 -4.80 -0.23
N ASP A 81 9.92 -5.50 -1.12
CA ASP A 81 10.85 -4.92 -2.10
C ASP A 81 10.97 -5.87 -3.32
N PHE A 82 11.89 -5.60 -4.24
CA PHE A 82 12.17 -6.50 -5.34
C PHE A 82 12.44 -7.94 -4.86
N PHE A 83 11.85 -8.90 -5.55
CA PHE A 83 11.98 -10.33 -5.30
C PHE A 83 11.37 -10.83 -3.99
N GLY A 84 10.67 -9.98 -3.22
CA GLY A 84 9.95 -10.40 -2.02
C GLY A 84 8.81 -9.45 -1.68
N HIS A 85 7.57 -9.91 -1.83
CA HIS A 85 6.37 -9.12 -1.63
C HIS A 85 5.50 -9.70 -0.51
N ASN A 86 4.85 -8.82 0.26
CA ASN A 86 3.78 -9.26 1.17
C ASN A 86 2.57 -9.67 0.32
N ASP A 87 2.18 -10.95 0.40
CA ASP A 87 0.99 -11.46 -0.26
C ASP A 87 -0.21 -11.24 0.67
N MET A 88 -1.08 -10.32 0.25
CA MET A 88 -2.29 -9.91 0.96
C MET A 88 -3.47 -10.81 0.56
N ASP A 89 -3.23 -11.95 -0.08
CA ASP A 89 -4.24 -12.88 -0.61
C ASP A 89 -4.86 -12.41 -1.95
N MET A 90 -5.65 -13.28 -2.57
CA MET A 90 -6.26 -13.09 -3.88
C MET A 90 -7.27 -11.94 -3.91
N LEU A 91 -7.40 -11.31 -5.08
CA LEU A 91 -8.42 -10.31 -5.36
C LEU A 91 -9.82 -10.93 -5.33
N GLN A 92 -10.73 -10.32 -4.59
CA GLN A 92 -12.12 -10.76 -4.39
C GLN A 92 -13.12 -9.96 -5.25
N LEU A 93 -12.62 -9.31 -6.29
CA LEU A 93 -13.40 -8.44 -7.17
C LEU A 93 -14.41 -9.28 -7.96
N GLY A 94 -15.70 -8.92 -7.89
CA GLY A 94 -16.77 -9.64 -8.60
C GLY A 94 -17.31 -10.89 -7.89
N ASN A 95 -16.82 -11.23 -6.69
CA ASN A 95 -17.32 -12.38 -5.91
C ASN A 95 -18.59 -12.06 -5.08
N GLY A 96 -19.08 -10.82 -5.15
CA GLY A 96 -20.24 -10.33 -4.40
C GLY A 96 -19.91 -9.99 -2.94
N GLY A 97 -20.63 -9.04 -2.34
CA GLY A 97 -20.43 -8.64 -0.94
C GLY A 97 -19.59 -7.37 -0.72
N LEU A 98 -18.90 -6.89 -1.76
CA LEU A 98 -18.24 -5.58 -1.78
C LEU A 98 -19.03 -4.57 -2.61
N THR A 99 -19.10 -3.33 -2.14
CA THR A 99 -19.55 -2.20 -2.96
C THR A 99 -18.51 -1.85 -4.03
N PHE A 100 -18.87 -1.01 -5.00
CA PHE A 100 -17.91 -0.54 -6.01
C PHE A 100 -16.74 0.22 -5.37
N ASP A 101 -17.01 1.11 -4.41
CA ASP A 101 -15.97 1.86 -3.71
C ASP A 101 -15.08 0.96 -2.84
N GLU A 102 -15.65 -0.06 -2.19
CA GLU A 102 -14.86 -1.06 -1.46
C GLU A 102 -13.98 -1.90 -2.40
N ALA A 103 -14.49 -2.28 -3.57
CA ALA A 103 -13.73 -3.00 -4.59
C ALA A 103 -12.59 -2.13 -5.17
N LYS A 104 -12.84 -0.83 -5.34
CA LYS A 104 -11.85 0.16 -5.75
C LYS A 104 -10.75 0.32 -4.70
N SER A 105 -11.14 0.39 -3.42
CA SER A 105 -10.22 0.41 -2.26
C SER A 105 -9.39 -0.86 -2.15
N HIS A 106 -10.02 -2.03 -2.32
CA HIS A 106 -9.36 -3.34 -2.35
C HIS A 106 -8.23 -3.37 -3.38
N PHE A 107 -8.57 -3.09 -4.65
CA PHE A 107 -7.60 -3.13 -5.74
C PHE A 107 -6.48 -2.11 -5.54
N THR A 108 -6.82 -0.88 -5.13
CA THR A 108 -5.83 0.17 -4.89
C THR A 108 -4.85 -0.22 -3.80
N ALA A 109 -5.35 -0.71 -2.65
CA ALA A 109 -4.50 -1.08 -1.54
C ALA A 109 -3.56 -2.23 -1.93
N TRP A 110 -4.06 -3.29 -2.56
CA TRP A 110 -3.23 -4.42 -3.00
C TRP A 110 -2.16 -3.98 -4.00
N ALA A 111 -2.55 -3.16 -4.98
CA ALA A 111 -1.64 -2.71 -6.02
C ALA A 111 -0.54 -1.79 -5.47
N LEU A 112 -0.91 -0.77 -4.69
CA LEU A 112 0.04 0.22 -4.19
C LEU A 112 0.88 -0.31 -3.02
N MET A 113 0.35 -1.25 -2.23
CA MET A 113 1.13 -2.00 -1.25
C MET A 113 1.99 -3.10 -1.90
N LYS A 114 1.99 -3.20 -3.24
CA LYS A 114 2.79 -4.12 -4.06
C LYS A 114 2.59 -5.59 -3.74
N SER A 115 1.36 -5.95 -3.43
CA SER A 115 0.95 -7.34 -3.33
C SER A 115 0.79 -7.98 -4.72
N PRO A 116 0.94 -9.30 -4.85
CA PRO A 116 0.58 -10.01 -6.07
C PRO A 116 -0.90 -9.79 -6.44
N LEU A 117 -1.16 -9.35 -7.68
CA LEU A 117 -2.51 -9.10 -8.18
C LEU A 117 -3.12 -10.37 -8.79
N LEU A 118 -3.44 -11.35 -7.94
CA LEU A 118 -4.03 -12.63 -8.34
C LEU A 118 -5.55 -12.52 -8.40
N ILE A 119 -6.15 -12.70 -9.58
CA ILE A 119 -7.61 -12.63 -9.75
C ILE A 119 -8.26 -13.89 -9.15
N GLY A 120 -9.00 -13.74 -8.05
CA GLY A 120 -9.68 -14.84 -7.33
C GLY A 120 -11.16 -15.02 -7.70
N THR A 121 -11.64 -14.42 -8.79
CA THR A 121 -13.01 -14.62 -9.31
C THR A 121 -13.06 -15.65 -10.43
N ASN A 122 -14.26 -16.12 -10.76
CA ASN A 122 -14.47 -17.12 -11.81
C ASN A 122 -13.80 -16.66 -13.13
N PRO A 123 -12.88 -17.45 -13.72
CA PRO A 123 -12.08 -17.05 -14.87
C PRO A 123 -12.88 -16.84 -16.17
N LYS A 124 -14.19 -17.08 -16.16
CA LYS A 124 -15.05 -16.65 -17.25
C LYS A 124 -15.14 -15.13 -17.24
N LEU A 125 -14.27 -14.48 -18.02
CA LEU A 125 -14.33 -13.04 -18.36
C LEU A 125 -15.76 -12.58 -18.73
N SER A 126 -16.60 -13.49 -19.24
CA SER A 126 -18.01 -13.22 -19.56
C SER A 126 -18.91 -12.92 -18.35
N THR A 127 -18.46 -13.17 -17.12
CA THR A 127 -19.21 -12.86 -15.89
C THR A 127 -18.69 -11.62 -15.16
N ILE A 128 -17.61 -10.99 -15.66
CA ILE A 128 -17.07 -9.75 -15.08
C ILE A 128 -17.92 -8.58 -15.55
N THR A 129 -18.42 -7.78 -14.61
CA THR A 129 -19.16 -6.55 -14.94
C THR A 129 -18.22 -5.47 -15.47
N PRO A 130 -18.69 -4.54 -16.32
CA PRO A 130 -17.87 -3.43 -16.80
C PRO A 130 -17.16 -2.65 -15.69
N ASP A 131 -17.86 -2.42 -14.57
CA ASP A 131 -17.33 -1.71 -13.39
C ASP A 131 -16.12 -2.42 -12.78
N ILE A 132 -16.18 -3.75 -12.64
CA ILE A 132 -15.04 -4.54 -12.10
C ILE A 132 -13.91 -4.61 -13.14
N LEU A 133 -14.24 -4.67 -14.43
CA LEU A 133 -13.23 -4.64 -15.48
C LEU A 133 -12.48 -3.30 -15.49
N GLU A 134 -13.16 -2.18 -15.27
CA GLU A 134 -12.53 -0.87 -15.13
C GLU A 134 -11.51 -0.86 -14.00
N ILE A 135 -11.88 -1.40 -12.83
CA ILE A 135 -10.97 -1.55 -11.68
C ILE A 135 -9.74 -2.41 -12.07
N LEU A 136 -9.97 -3.60 -12.61
CA LEU A 136 -8.91 -4.56 -12.95
C LEU A 136 -7.98 -4.08 -14.07
N THR A 137 -8.42 -3.14 -14.90
CA THR A 137 -7.66 -2.67 -16.07
C THR A 137 -7.08 -1.28 -15.89
N ASN A 138 -7.12 -0.71 -14.68
CA ASN A 138 -6.50 0.58 -14.39
C ASN A 138 -4.97 0.50 -14.56
N LYS A 139 -4.51 0.93 -15.74
CA LYS A 139 -3.11 0.83 -16.16
C LYS A 139 -2.16 1.67 -15.30
N GLU A 140 -2.63 2.77 -14.72
CA GLU A 140 -1.78 3.67 -13.95
C GLU A 140 -1.46 3.07 -12.59
N ILE A 141 -2.47 2.51 -11.91
CA ILE A 141 -2.30 1.79 -10.65
C ILE A 141 -1.46 0.52 -10.85
N ILE A 142 -1.73 -0.25 -11.91
CA ILE A 142 -0.93 -1.43 -12.25
C ILE A 142 0.52 -1.05 -12.54
N ALA A 143 0.77 0.08 -13.21
CA ALA A 143 2.14 0.53 -13.49
C ALA A 143 2.91 0.89 -12.22
N ILE A 144 2.24 1.33 -11.14
CA ILE A 144 2.90 1.52 -9.84
C ILE A 144 3.23 0.18 -9.18
N ASN A 145 2.31 -0.80 -9.26
CA ASN A 145 2.55 -2.14 -8.74
C ASN A 145 3.75 -2.82 -9.44
N GLN A 146 3.83 -2.66 -10.77
CA GLN A 146 4.84 -3.25 -11.65
C GLN A 146 6.01 -2.31 -11.95
N ASP A 147 6.30 -1.37 -11.04
CA ASP A 147 7.39 -0.41 -11.21
C ASP A 147 8.75 -1.13 -11.29
N PRO A 148 9.51 -1.00 -12.40
CA PRO A 148 10.76 -1.73 -12.59
C PRO A 148 11.95 -1.10 -11.86
N VAL A 149 11.80 0.12 -11.33
CA VAL A 149 12.88 0.88 -10.66
C VAL A 149 12.70 0.91 -9.16
N VAL A 150 11.46 0.95 -8.68
CA VAL A 150 11.14 0.95 -7.26
C VAL A 150 10.47 -0.37 -6.89
N GLY A 151 11.08 -1.17 -6.03
CA GLY A 151 10.49 -2.41 -5.51
C GLY A 151 9.64 -2.21 -4.26
N LYS A 152 9.93 -1.15 -3.48
CA LYS A 152 9.25 -0.85 -2.22
C LYS A 152 7.78 -0.46 -2.39
N SER A 153 6.95 -0.89 -1.43
CA SER A 153 5.53 -0.52 -1.36
C SER A 153 5.33 0.89 -0.79
N ILE A 154 4.08 1.40 -0.85
CA ILE A 154 3.68 2.51 0.02
C ILE A 154 3.71 2.09 1.49
N SER A 155 3.91 3.06 2.39
CA SER A 155 3.86 2.88 3.85
C SER A 155 2.95 3.93 4.49
N PRO A 156 2.29 3.60 5.61
CA PRO A 156 1.47 4.57 6.32
C PRO A 156 2.36 5.68 6.88
N PHE A 157 1.96 6.94 6.69
CA PHE A 157 2.56 8.08 7.36
C PHE A 157 1.65 8.68 8.43
N ARG A 158 0.35 8.32 8.41
CA ARG A 158 -0.61 8.71 9.45
C ARG A 158 -1.79 7.73 9.54
N TRP A 159 -2.18 7.36 10.76
CA TRP A 159 -3.31 6.44 10.98
C TRP A 159 -4.68 7.12 10.88
N GLY A 160 -4.74 8.44 11.09
CA GLY A 160 -5.94 9.23 10.91
C GLY A 160 -6.82 9.26 12.14
N ILE A 161 -7.97 8.59 12.14
CA ILE A 161 -8.88 8.57 13.30
C ILE A 161 -8.26 7.92 14.55
N ASN A 162 -7.27 7.05 14.34
CA ASN A 162 -6.51 6.43 15.42
C ASN A 162 -5.15 7.12 15.57
N PRO A 163 -4.55 7.11 16.79
CA PRO A 163 -3.15 7.45 16.96
C PRO A 163 -2.24 6.62 16.05
N ASP A 164 -1.11 7.18 15.63
CA ASP A 164 -0.16 6.48 14.79
C ASP A 164 0.33 5.19 15.46
N TRP A 165 0.55 4.15 14.64
CA TRP A 165 0.92 2.80 15.08
C TRP A 165 -0.16 2.05 15.88
N THR A 166 -1.42 2.48 15.83
CA THR A 166 -2.53 1.73 16.43
C THR A 166 -2.93 0.55 15.56
N SER A 167 -2.88 -0.67 16.10
CA SER A 167 -3.42 -1.85 15.41
C SER A 167 -4.93 -1.93 15.65
N ASN A 168 -5.71 -1.70 14.59
CA ASN A 168 -7.16 -1.77 14.63
C ASN A 168 -7.69 -2.36 13.32
N SER A 169 -8.21 -3.59 13.37
CA SER A 169 -8.67 -4.32 12.19
C SER A 169 -9.90 -3.71 11.52
N SER A 170 -10.71 -2.92 12.23
CA SER A 170 -11.87 -2.24 11.66
C SER A 170 -11.52 -0.88 11.07
N PHE A 171 -10.48 -0.24 11.61
CA PHE A 171 -10.04 1.09 11.21
C PHE A 171 -8.52 1.11 11.00
N PRO A 172 -8.03 0.55 9.87
CA PRO A 172 -6.62 0.58 9.53
C PRO A 172 -6.11 2.03 9.36
N ALA A 173 -4.81 2.16 9.14
CA ALA A 173 -4.25 3.46 8.78
C ALA A 173 -4.95 4.03 7.53
N GLN A 174 -5.11 5.36 7.49
CA GLN A 174 -5.86 6.03 6.43
C GLN A 174 -4.98 6.73 5.40
N TYR A 175 -3.73 7.05 5.74
CA TYR A 175 -2.85 7.88 4.92
C TYR A 175 -1.53 7.18 4.64
N TYR A 176 -1.29 6.88 3.37
CA TYR A 176 -0.09 6.17 2.91
C TYR A 176 0.62 6.95 1.81
N SER A 177 1.93 6.78 1.75
CA SER A 177 2.74 7.32 0.66
C SER A 177 3.95 6.43 0.37
N GLY A 178 4.43 6.49 -0.86
CA GLY A 178 5.60 5.72 -1.29
C GLY A 178 6.23 6.29 -2.55
N PRO A 179 7.49 5.91 -2.84
CA PRO A 179 8.15 6.32 -4.06
C PRO A 179 7.66 5.46 -5.25
N SER A 180 7.76 6.02 -6.44
CA SER A 180 7.69 5.33 -7.73
C SER A 180 8.67 6.01 -8.69
N GLU A 181 9.04 5.35 -9.78
CA GLU A 181 9.84 5.92 -10.86
C GLU A 181 9.25 7.26 -11.35
N LYS A 182 7.92 7.35 -11.37
CA LYS A 182 7.18 8.48 -11.91
C LYS A 182 6.91 9.59 -10.90
N GLY A 183 7.25 9.43 -9.63
CA GLY A 183 6.96 10.39 -8.57
C GLY A 183 6.53 9.75 -7.26
N THR A 184 6.00 10.54 -6.34
CA THR A 184 5.49 10.03 -5.05
C THR A 184 4.03 9.67 -5.18
N VAL A 185 3.69 8.44 -4.82
CA VAL A 185 2.31 7.93 -4.83
C VAL A 185 1.70 8.11 -3.46
N PHE A 186 0.43 8.52 -3.42
CA PHE A 186 -0.37 8.66 -2.22
C PHE A 186 -1.63 7.82 -2.31
N MET A 187 -2.00 7.19 -1.19
CA MET A 187 -3.28 6.52 -1.01
C MET A 187 -3.97 7.10 0.23
N LEU A 188 -5.18 7.61 0.05
CA LEU A 188 -6.07 8.05 1.13
C LEU A 188 -7.23 7.07 1.19
N LEU A 189 -7.36 6.36 2.29
CA LEU A 189 -8.40 5.36 2.52
C LEU A 189 -9.43 5.90 3.51
N ASN A 190 -10.66 6.12 3.06
CA ASN A 190 -11.76 6.42 3.97
C ASN A 190 -12.20 5.11 4.64
N THR A 191 -12.01 5.00 5.94
CA THR A 191 -12.41 3.81 6.72
C THR A 191 -13.77 3.94 7.39
N LEU A 192 -14.47 5.05 7.15
CA LEU A 192 -15.78 5.33 7.70
C LEU A 192 -16.89 4.79 6.79
N ASN A 193 -18.06 4.56 7.38
CA ASN A 193 -19.29 4.15 6.68
C ASN A 193 -20.04 5.32 6.03
N GLU A 194 -19.42 6.50 5.97
CA GLU A 194 -20.00 7.71 5.39
C GLU A 194 -18.94 8.51 4.61
N PRO A 195 -19.34 9.37 3.66
CA PRO A 195 -18.40 10.22 2.94
C PRO A 195 -17.64 11.15 3.88
N ALA A 196 -16.33 11.33 3.64
CA ALA A 196 -15.48 12.16 4.49
C ALA A 196 -14.49 12.99 3.67
N ASP A 197 -14.15 14.17 4.19
CA ASP A 197 -13.05 14.99 3.69
C ASP A 197 -11.74 14.51 4.32
N MET A 198 -10.75 14.21 3.46
CA MET A 198 -9.44 13.73 3.88
C MET A 198 -8.38 14.78 3.57
N THR A 199 -7.80 15.38 4.60
CA THR A 199 -6.79 16.45 4.50
C THR A 199 -5.47 16.01 5.08
N PHE A 200 -4.36 16.30 4.40
CA PHE A 200 -3.03 16.13 4.96
C PHE A 200 -2.09 17.27 4.52
N ASN A 201 -1.05 17.53 5.32
CA ASN A 201 0.07 18.35 4.91
C ASN A 201 1.05 17.48 4.12
N LEU A 202 1.47 17.97 2.94
CA LEU A 202 2.35 17.24 2.04
C LEU A 202 3.65 16.77 2.73
N THR A 203 4.17 17.57 3.67
CA THR A 203 5.39 17.25 4.42
C THR A 203 5.23 16.26 5.57
N GLU A 204 4.01 15.78 5.83
CA GLU A 204 3.80 14.59 6.66
C GLU A 204 4.35 13.34 5.96
N SER A 205 4.39 13.33 4.62
CA SER A 205 5.01 12.24 3.87
C SER A 205 6.55 12.37 3.87
N PRO A 206 7.28 11.28 4.19
CA PRO A 206 8.75 11.28 4.14
C PRO A 206 9.31 11.38 2.71
N TRP A 207 8.46 11.19 1.69
CA TRP A 207 8.82 11.22 0.28
C TRP A 207 8.63 12.59 -0.36
N ILE A 208 8.16 13.58 0.40
CA ILE A 208 7.94 14.95 -0.03
C ILE A 208 8.99 15.86 0.60
N ARG A 209 9.56 16.72 -0.24
CA ARG A 209 10.45 17.80 0.19
C ARG A 209 9.65 19.05 0.53
N ALA A 210 9.95 19.64 1.68
CA ALA A 210 9.43 20.95 2.08
C ALA A 210 9.88 22.06 1.10
N GLY A 211 9.07 23.11 0.96
CA GLY A 211 9.39 24.25 0.08
C GLY A 211 9.21 23.97 -1.42
N ARG A 212 8.58 22.84 -1.76
CA ARG A 212 8.27 22.43 -3.13
C ARG A 212 6.77 22.35 -3.34
N GLN A 213 6.36 22.57 -4.58
CA GLN A 213 5.00 22.31 -5.05
C GLN A 213 4.98 21.06 -5.92
N TYR A 214 3.83 20.39 -6.03
CA TYR A 214 3.72 19.12 -6.75
C TYR A 214 2.53 19.13 -7.70
N HIS A 215 2.72 18.69 -8.94
CA HIS A 215 1.63 18.37 -9.86
C HIS A 215 0.89 17.15 -9.32
N VAL A 216 -0.43 17.26 -9.21
CA VAL A 216 -1.28 16.19 -8.70
C VAL A 216 -1.98 15.52 -9.87
N ARG A 217 -1.76 14.23 -10.05
CA ARG A 217 -2.53 13.38 -10.96
C ARG A 217 -3.39 12.42 -10.17
N ASP A 218 -4.69 12.39 -10.47
CA ASP A 218 -5.60 11.39 -9.91
C ASP A 218 -5.57 10.13 -10.78
N LEU A 219 -5.24 8.99 -10.16
CA LEU A 219 -5.03 7.71 -10.84
C LEU A 219 -6.32 6.98 -11.20
N TRP A 220 -7.46 7.42 -10.65
CA TRP A 220 -8.77 6.84 -10.92
C TRP A 220 -9.55 7.66 -11.95
N SER A 221 -9.57 8.99 -11.83
CA SER A 221 -10.20 9.84 -12.87
C SER A 221 -9.28 10.07 -14.08
N HIS A 222 -8.00 9.72 -13.97
CA HIS A 222 -6.96 9.96 -14.98
C HIS A 222 -6.79 11.45 -15.34
N THR A 223 -7.13 12.35 -14.41
CA THR A 223 -7.07 13.80 -14.60
C THR A 223 -5.86 14.42 -13.87
N ASP A 224 -5.33 15.49 -14.44
CA ASP A 224 -4.32 16.32 -13.80
C ASP A 224 -5.02 17.43 -13.00
N ASN A 225 -5.00 17.33 -11.68
CA ASN A 225 -5.73 18.18 -10.74
C ASN A 225 -4.88 19.39 -10.27
N GLY A 226 -4.09 19.97 -11.19
CA GLY A 226 -3.27 21.15 -10.93
C GLY A 226 -2.06 20.88 -10.03
N THR A 227 -1.71 21.88 -9.19
CA THR A 227 -0.54 21.82 -8.30
C THR A 227 -0.95 21.96 -6.84
N ALA A 228 -0.51 21.03 -6.00
CA ALA A 228 -0.66 21.11 -4.54
C ALA A 228 0.53 21.87 -3.91
N VAL A 229 0.22 22.71 -2.95
CA VAL A 229 1.17 23.52 -2.18
C VAL A 229 0.85 23.36 -0.71
N ARG A 230 1.81 22.82 0.06
CA ARG A 230 1.76 22.53 1.52
C ARG A 230 0.69 21.55 1.98
N ASN A 231 -0.53 21.64 1.48
CA ASN A 231 -1.67 20.87 1.94
C ASN A 231 -2.38 20.27 0.72
N PHE A 232 -3.07 19.17 0.94
CA PHE A 232 -4.01 18.62 -0.01
C PHE A 232 -5.26 18.15 0.73
N THR A 233 -6.42 18.39 0.12
CA THR A 233 -7.71 17.93 0.61
C THR A 233 -8.43 17.18 -0.50
N ALA A 234 -8.73 15.90 -0.25
CA ALA A 234 -9.71 15.16 -1.02
C ALA A 234 -11.08 15.39 -0.38
N HIS A 235 -12.03 15.91 -1.15
CA HIS A 235 -13.38 16.19 -0.68
C HIS A 235 -14.33 15.02 -0.95
N ALA A 236 -15.24 14.78 -0.02
CA ALA A 236 -16.33 13.81 -0.14
C ALA A 236 -15.89 12.43 -0.63
N VAL A 237 -14.79 11.90 -0.08
CA VAL A 237 -14.34 10.54 -0.38
C VAL A 237 -15.43 9.59 0.10
N PRO A 238 -16.03 8.74 -0.77
CA PRO A 238 -17.15 7.87 -0.39
C PRO A 238 -16.84 6.98 0.82
N ALA A 239 -17.90 6.47 1.46
CA ALA A 239 -17.78 5.44 2.49
C ALA A 239 -16.95 4.27 1.99
N HIS A 240 -15.95 3.85 2.75
CA HIS A 240 -14.99 2.80 2.35
C HIS A 240 -14.27 3.06 1.01
N GLY A 241 -14.28 4.30 0.53
CA GLY A 241 -13.67 4.72 -0.72
C GLY A 241 -12.19 5.05 -0.59
N VAL A 242 -11.53 5.19 -1.75
CA VAL A 242 -10.11 5.47 -1.83
C VAL A 242 -9.81 6.59 -2.82
N VAL A 243 -8.79 7.36 -2.52
CA VAL A 243 -8.14 8.30 -3.43
C VAL A 243 -6.71 7.82 -3.68
N ALA A 244 -6.34 7.73 -4.95
CA ALA A 244 -5.00 7.33 -5.37
C ALA A 244 -4.40 8.46 -6.22
N LEU A 245 -3.31 9.06 -5.76
CA LEU A 245 -2.68 10.21 -6.41
C LEU A 245 -1.23 9.91 -6.76
N LEU A 246 -0.77 10.45 -7.87
CA LEU A 246 0.65 10.54 -8.22
C LEU A 246 1.07 12.00 -8.18
N LEU A 247 1.96 12.34 -7.26
CA LEU A 247 2.52 13.66 -7.08
C LEU A 247 3.91 13.73 -7.73
N LYS A 248 4.07 14.68 -8.65
CA LYS A 248 5.34 14.95 -9.33
C LYS A 248 5.87 16.32 -8.94
N ASP A 249 7.15 16.40 -8.65
CA ASP A 249 7.78 17.66 -8.28
C ASP A 249 7.58 18.71 -9.39
N ALA A 250 6.96 19.83 -9.02
CA ALA A 250 6.60 20.94 -9.91
C ALA A 250 7.42 22.22 -9.62
N GLY A 251 8.55 22.08 -8.91
CA GLY A 251 9.45 23.18 -8.61
C GLY A 251 9.25 23.76 -7.21
N ASN A 252 9.77 24.96 -7.00
CA ASN A 252 9.68 25.65 -5.72
C ASN A 252 8.26 26.18 -5.48
N GLU A 253 7.87 26.29 -4.21
CA GLU A 253 6.63 26.97 -3.83
C GLU A 253 6.55 28.39 -4.43
N PRO A 254 5.33 28.90 -4.69
CA PRO A 254 5.13 30.28 -5.13
C PRO A 254 5.77 31.28 -4.16
N LYS A 255 6.29 32.39 -4.71
CA LYS A 255 6.85 33.47 -3.89
C LYS A 255 5.75 34.10 -3.03
N GLY A 256 6.12 34.55 -1.82
CA GLY A 256 5.22 35.29 -0.93
C GLY A 256 4.48 34.43 0.10
N ILE A 257 4.71 33.12 0.13
CA ILE A 257 4.14 32.24 1.16
C ILE A 257 5.12 32.13 2.33
N PHE A 258 4.70 32.57 3.52
CA PHE A 258 5.49 32.55 4.74
C PHE A 258 4.95 31.51 5.75
N PRO A 259 5.80 30.87 6.58
CA PRO A 259 7.26 30.84 6.47
C PRO A 259 7.71 30.05 5.23
N ALA A 260 8.95 30.19 4.76
CA ALA A 260 9.44 29.57 3.50
C ALA A 260 9.58 28.03 3.53
N CYS A 261 9.07 27.41 4.59
CA CYS A 261 9.22 26.02 4.98
C CYS A 261 7.88 25.58 5.53
N SER A 262 7.56 24.29 5.41
CA SER A 262 6.23 23.79 5.75
C SER A 262 5.90 23.93 7.23
N VAL A 263 6.92 24.00 8.10
CA VAL A 263 6.75 24.14 9.55
C VAL A 263 7.71 25.17 10.13
N TRP A 264 7.17 26.15 10.86
CA TRP A 264 7.91 27.31 11.37
C TRP A 264 9.13 26.95 12.23
N PHE A 265 9.06 25.89 13.04
CA PHE A 265 10.19 25.46 13.89
C PHE A 265 11.30 24.72 13.13
N GLN A 266 11.04 24.31 11.88
CA GLN A 266 12.04 23.73 10.97
C GLN A 266 12.62 24.79 10.03
N CYS A 267 12.22 26.05 10.19
CA CYS A 267 12.65 27.15 9.36
C CYS A 267 13.93 27.78 9.86
N THR A 268 14.87 27.95 8.93
CA THR A 268 16.11 28.67 9.16
C THR A 268 16.20 29.81 8.14
N ASP A 269 16.47 31.02 8.60
CA ASP A 269 16.79 32.15 7.73
C ASP A 269 18.11 31.89 6.98
N LYS A 270 18.36 32.63 5.90
CA LYS A 270 19.58 32.53 5.09
C LYS A 270 20.86 32.72 5.91
N ASN A 271 20.78 33.37 7.07
CA ASN A 271 21.91 33.57 7.98
C ASN A 271 22.12 32.41 8.99
N GLY A 272 21.27 31.37 8.99
CA GLY A 272 21.35 30.25 9.93
C GLY A 272 20.52 30.37 11.20
N THR A 273 19.77 31.47 11.43
CA THR A 273 18.90 31.64 12.61
C THR A 273 17.54 31.00 12.41
N ARG A 274 16.96 30.42 13.46
CA ARG A 274 15.59 29.89 13.39
C ARG A 274 14.58 31.01 13.17
N VAL A 275 13.63 30.81 12.28
CA VAL A 275 12.54 31.77 12.04
C VAL A 275 11.55 31.69 13.21
N GLY A 276 11.55 32.71 14.08
CA GLY A 276 10.67 32.79 15.26
C GLY A 276 11.34 32.56 16.61
N GLY A 277 12.67 32.68 16.70
CA GLY A 277 13.41 32.81 17.96
C GLY A 277 13.76 34.26 18.26
#